data_AF-A0A6C1RW23-F1
#
_entry.id   AF-A0A6C1RW23-F1
#
_cell.length_a   1.000
_cell.length_b   1.000
_cell.length_c   1.000
_cell.angle_alpha   90.00
_cell.angle_beta   90.00
_cell.angle_gamma   90.00
#
_symmetry.space_group_name_H-M   'P 1'
#
loop_
_entity.id
_entity.type
_entity.pdbx_description
1 polymer ?
#
loop_
_entity_poly.entity_id
_entity_poly.type
_entity_poly.pdbx_seq_one_letter_code
_entity_poly.pdbx_strand_id
1 'polypeptide(L)'
;MDFWDRVKTTIDKSFDSSKDWFDKARGTAHELGERGVLRVEIMQLESRAEKLTAKLGAVTYEKLVKQGEAHVDAAAEGLKEIIDEITSIEARIREKESALEALRRKEEG
;
A
#
# COMPACT_ATOMS: atom_id res chain seq x y z
N MET A 1 -8.63 21.88 53.79
CA MET A 1 -8.63 21.02 52.59
C MET A 1 -7.24 20.51 52.40
N ASP A 2 -7.07 19.21 52.54
CA ASP A 2 -5.78 18.57 52.55
C ASP A 2 -5.22 18.46 51.12
N PHE A 3 -3.89 18.42 50.98
CA PHE A 3 -3.22 18.28 49.68
C PHE A 3 -3.70 17.02 48.93
N TRP A 4 -3.98 15.98 49.69
CA TRP A 4 -4.56 14.72 49.21
C TRP A 4 -5.95 14.86 48.58
N ASP A 5 -6.79 15.75 49.11
CA ASP A 5 -8.13 15.98 48.55
C ASP A 5 -8.03 16.68 47.18
N ARG A 6 -7.07 17.61 47.01
CA ARG A 6 -6.84 18.28 45.72
C ARG A 6 -6.27 17.34 44.66
N VAL A 7 -5.37 16.43 45.05
CA VAL A 7 -4.81 15.41 44.15
C VAL A 7 -5.89 14.44 43.69
N LYS A 8 -6.72 13.91 44.61
CA LYS A 8 -7.86 13.05 44.24
C LYS A 8 -8.84 13.75 43.30
N THR A 9 -9.25 14.98 43.62
CA THR A 9 -10.21 15.73 42.79
C THR A 9 -9.67 16.06 41.39
N THR A 10 -8.35 16.20 41.24
CA THR A 10 -7.70 16.44 39.94
C THR A 10 -7.56 15.14 39.13
N ILE A 11 -7.25 14.03 39.80
CA ILE A 11 -7.16 12.71 39.19
C ILE A 11 -8.53 12.21 38.72
N ASP A 12 -9.57 12.34 39.56
CA ASP A 12 -10.93 11.92 39.24
C ASP A 12 -11.52 12.72 38.06
N LYS A 13 -11.11 13.99 37.87
CA LYS A 13 -11.44 14.79 36.68
C LYS A 13 -10.59 14.50 35.44
N SER A 14 -9.47 13.80 35.59
CA SER A 14 -8.52 13.48 34.50
C SER A 14 -8.69 12.08 33.91
N PHE A 15 -9.39 11.19 34.62
CA PHE A 15 -9.53 9.78 34.23
C PHE A 15 -10.45 9.59 33.02
N ASP A 16 -11.57 10.34 32.94
CA ASP A 16 -12.47 10.30 31.77
C ASP A 16 -11.79 10.86 30.51
N SER A 17 -11.03 11.95 30.61
CA SER A 17 -10.26 12.50 29.48
C SER A 17 -9.09 11.61 29.04
N SER A 18 -8.53 10.80 29.95
CA SER A 18 -7.40 9.90 29.65
C SER A 18 -7.84 8.67 28.86
N LYS A 19 -9.04 8.15 29.11
CA LYS A 19 -9.61 7.03 28.37
C LYS A 19 -9.90 7.41 26.91
N ASP A 20 -10.55 8.55 26.70
CA ASP A 20 -10.84 9.06 25.35
C ASP A 20 -9.57 9.40 24.56
N TRP A 21 -8.54 9.93 25.22
CA TRP A 21 -7.24 10.20 24.58
C TRP A 21 -6.50 8.92 24.22
N PHE A 22 -6.52 7.91 25.11
CA PHE A 22 -5.89 6.62 24.86
C PHE A 22 -6.60 5.82 23.75
N ASP A 23 -7.93 5.85 23.72
CA ASP A 23 -8.70 5.20 22.66
C ASP A 23 -8.51 5.91 21.31
N LYS A 24 -8.42 7.25 21.29
CA LYS A 24 -8.03 8.02 20.08
C LYS A 24 -6.60 7.69 19.62
N ALA A 25 -5.63 7.66 20.54
CA ALA A 25 -4.24 7.35 20.21
C ALA A 25 -4.07 5.93 19.67
N ARG A 26 -4.82 4.96 20.21
CA ARG A 26 -4.86 3.59 19.69
C ARG A 26 -5.45 3.52 18.28
N GLY A 27 -6.54 4.25 18.01
CA GLY A 27 -7.13 4.35 16.68
C GLY A 27 -6.15 4.91 15.64
N THR A 28 -5.52 6.04 15.94
CA THR A 28 -4.53 6.67 15.06
C THR A 28 -3.30 5.77 14.81
N ALA A 29 -2.81 5.05 15.83
CA ALA A 29 -1.67 4.15 15.66
C ALA A 29 -1.99 2.95 14.77
N HIS A 30 -3.21 2.41 14.87
CA HIS A 30 -3.67 1.30 14.04
C HIS A 30 -3.78 1.71 12.57
N GLU A 31 -4.40 2.85 12.29
CA GLU A 31 -4.58 3.41 10.94
C GLU A 31 -3.24 3.74 10.26
N LEU A 32 -2.29 4.33 11.01
CA LEU A 32 -0.93 4.58 10.52
C LEU A 32 -0.20 3.27 10.17
N GLY A 33 -0.44 2.21 10.94
CA GLY A 33 0.08 0.88 10.68
C GLY A 33 -0.49 0.29 9.38
N GLU A 34 -1.82 0.28 9.22
CA GLU A 34 -2.50 -0.21 8.02
C GLU A 34 -2.03 0.55 6.76
N ARG A 35 -1.92 1.89 6.87
CA ARG A 35 -1.40 2.74 5.79
C ARG A 35 0.04 2.41 5.42
N GLY A 36 0.88 2.19 6.42
CA GLY A 36 2.29 1.81 6.23
C GLY A 36 2.42 0.49 5.49
N VAL A 37 1.62 -0.52 5.88
CA VAL A 37 1.58 -1.83 5.22
C VAL A 37 1.18 -1.68 3.75
N LEU A 38 0.08 -0.99 3.46
CA LEU A 38 -0.38 -0.79 2.08
C LEU A 38 0.67 -0.12 1.19
N ARG A 39 1.37 0.91 1.70
CA ARG A 39 2.44 1.58 0.95
C ARG A 39 3.60 0.65 0.64
N VAL A 40 4.05 -0.15 1.61
CA VAL A 40 5.13 -1.12 1.39
C VAL A 40 4.72 -2.18 0.37
N GLU A 41 3.49 -2.67 0.44
CA GLU A 41 2.97 -3.64 -0.52
C GLU A 41 2.89 -3.06 -1.93
N ILE A 42 2.43 -1.81 -2.09
CA ILE A 42 2.42 -1.11 -3.39
C ILE A 42 3.86 -1.01 -3.93
N MET A 43 4.82 -0.53 -3.14
CA MET A 43 6.21 -0.41 -3.55
C MET A 43 6.82 -1.75 -4.01
N GLN A 44 6.49 -2.84 -3.31
CA GLN A 44 6.95 -4.18 -3.69
C GLN A 44 6.34 -4.65 -5.02
N LEU A 45 5.06 -4.38 -5.23
CA LEU A 45 4.36 -4.70 -6.48
C LEU A 45 4.91 -3.86 -7.65
N GLU A 46 5.14 -2.57 -7.45
CA GLU A 46 5.76 -1.68 -8.44
C GLU A 46 7.15 -2.17 -8.84
N SER A 47 8.00 -2.52 -7.86
CA SER A 47 9.33 -3.07 -8.14
C SER A 47 9.27 -4.39 -8.91
N ARG A 48 8.25 -5.23 -8.65
CA ARG A 48 8.05 -6.48 -9.41
C ARG A 48 7.59 -6.17 -10.84
N ALA A 49 6.66 -5.25 -11.03
CA ALA A 49 6.20 -4.81 -12.35
C ALA A 49 7.36 -4.26 -13.18
N GLU A 50 8.21 -3.40 -12.59
CA GLU A 50 9.38 -2.83 -13.25
C GLU A 50 10.33 -3.93 -13.77
N LYS A 51 10.63 -4.94 -12.95
CA LYS A 51 11.47 -6.08 -13.35
C LYS A 51 10.86 -6.89 -14.49
N LEU A 52 9.55 -7.13 -14.44
CA LEU A 52 8.84 -7.86 -15.50
C LEU A 52 8.79 -7.04 -16.80
N THR A 53 8.60 -5.73 -16.72
CA THR A 53 8.64 -4.83 -17.88
C THR A 53 10.03 -4.81 -18.51
N ALA A 54 11.10 -4.79 -17.70
CA ALA A 54 12.46 -4.92 -18.21
C ALA A 54 12.69 -6.27 -18.91
N LYS A 55 12.18 -7.36 -18.33
CA LYS A 55 12.21 -8.70 -18.95
C LYS A 55 11.43 -8.74 -20.26
N LEU A 56 10.24 -8.13 -20.31
CA LEU A 56 9.42 -8.03 -21.51
C LEU A 56 10.18 -7.30 -22.62
N GLY A 57 10.81 -6.17 -22.30
CA GLY A 57 11.65 -5.41 -23.22
C GLY A 57 12.82 -6.23 -23.75
N ALA A 58 13.50 -6.99 -22.89
CA ALA A 58 14.60 -7.86 -23.30
C ALA A 58 14.14 -8.96 -24.27
N VAL A 59 13.03 -9.64 -23.98
CA VAL A 59 12.47 -10.69 -24.86
C VAL A 59 12.01 -10.10 -26.19
N THR A 60 11.37 -8.94 -26.16
CA THR A 60 10.90 -8.25 -27.37
C THR A 60 12.07 -7.81 -28.24
N TYR A 61 13.13 -7.27 -27.63
CA TYR A 61 14.35 -6.89 -28.33
C TYR A 61 15.05 -8.09 -28.98
N GLU A 62 15.13 -9.22 -28.27
CA GLU A 62 15.69 -10.46 -28.82
C GLU A 62 14.93 -10.90 -30.08
N LYS A 63 13.59 -10.95 -30.02
CA LYS A 63 12.74 -11.35 -31.15
C LYS A 63 12.87 -10.38 -32.34
N LEU A 64 12.68 -9.09 -32.12
CA LEU A 64 12.67 -8.10 -33.21
C LEU A 64 14.06 -7.84 -33.80
N VAL A 65 15.08 -7.72 -32.95
CA VAL A 65 16.40 -7.22 -33.37
C VAL A 65 17.41 -8.34 -33.59
N LYS A 66 17.40 -9.38 -32.75
CA LYS A 66 18.38 -10.48 -32.87
C LYS A 66 17.87 -11.59 -33.79
N GLN A 67 16.60 -11.95 -33.69
CA GLN A 67 15.99 -12.99 -34.51
C GLN A 67 15.41 -12.44 -35.83
N GLY A 68 15.23 -11.12 -35.92
CA GLY A 68 14.77 -10.45 -37.13
C GLY A 68 13.28 -10.65 -37.41
N GLU A 69 12.49 -10.95 -36.38
CA GLU A 69 11.03 -11.04 -36.52
C GLU A 69 10.47 -9.67 -36.95
N ALA A 70 9.59 -9.66 -37.96
CA ALA A 70 9.00 -8.43 -38.47
C ALA A 70 8.00 -7.79 -37.51
N HIS A 71 7.41 -8.60 -36.62
CA HIS A 71 6.45 -8.18 -35.60
C HIS A 71 6.49 -9.16 -34.44
N VAL A 72 6.01 -8.71 -33.28
CA VAL A 72 5.86 -9.52 -32.08
C VAL A 72 4.39 -9.49 -31.66
N ASP A 73 3.80 -10.68 -31.51
CA ASP A 73 2.44 -10.84 -31.00
C ASP A 73 2.45 -10.89 -29.46
N ALA A 74 1.54 -10.15 -28.82
CA ALA A 74 1.33 -10.18 -27.38
C ALA A 74 0.91 -11.57 -26.85
N ALA A 75 0.27 -12.39 -27.70
CA ALA A 75 -0.12 -13.76 -27.38
C ALA A 75 1.00 -14.77 -27.61
N ALA A 76 2.18 -14.35 -28.10
CA ALA A 76 3.28 -15.26 -28.35
C ALA A 76 3.81 -15.88 -27.04
N GLU A 77 4.20 -17.15 -27.13
CA GLU A 77 4.77 -17.91 -26.03
C GLU A 77 6.00 -17.17 -25.44
N GLY A 78 6.04 -17.09 -24.11
CA GLY A 78 7.05 -16.38 -23.33
C GLY A 78 6.79 -14.88 -23.15
N LEU A 79 5.95 -14.25 -23.98
CA LEU A 79 5.53 -12.85 -23.81
C LEU A 79 4.19 -12.75 -23.11
N LYS A 80 3.25 -13.64 -23.48
CA LYS A 80 1.91 -13.67 -22.90
C LYS A 80 1.96 -13.81 -21.39
N GLU A 81 2.77 -14.73 -20.86
CA GLU A 81 2.87 -14.95 -19.41
C GLU A 81 3.41 -13.71 -18.69
N ILE A 82 4.36 -13.01 -19.30
CA ILE A 82 4.94 -11.78 -18.73
C ILE A 82 3.89 -10.66 -18.74
N ILE A 83 3.15 -10.51 -19.84
CA ILE A 83 2.11 -9.49 -19.99
C ILE A 83 0.94 -9.76 -19.02
N ASP A 84 0.50 -11.00 -18.91
CA ASP A 84 -0.57 -11.40 -17.98
C ASP A 84 -0.15 -11.14 -16.52
N GLU A 85 1.11 -11.43 -16.17
CA GLU A 85 1.65 -11.16 -14.83
C GLU A 85 1.74 -9.66 -14.53
N ILE A 86 2.24 -8.84 -15.47
CA ILE A 86 2.27 -7.37 -15.33
C ILE A 86 0.85 -6.84 -15.12
N THR A 87 -0.10 -7.26 -15.96
CA THR A 87 -1.49 -6.81 -15.90
C THR A 87 -2.14 -7.18 -14.56
N SER A 88 -1.87 -8.37 -14.05
CA SER A 88 -2.34 -8.82 -12.73
C SER A 88 -1.74 -7.98 -11.60
N ILE A 89 -0.44 -7.67 -11.66
CA ILE A 89 0.23 -6.83 -10.65
C ILE A 89 -0.34 -5.42 -10.67
N GLU A 90 -0.53 -4.81 -11.84
CA GLU A 90 -1.13 -3.49 -11.96
C GLU A 90 -2.55 -3.43 -11.39
N ALA A 91 -3.36 -4.48 -11.61
CA ALA A 91 -4.69 -4.55 -11.02
C ALA A 91 -4.62 -4.55 -9.49
N ARG A 92 -3.67 -5.29 -8.91
CA ARG A 92 -3.45 -5.35 -7.45
C ARG A 92 -2.91 -4.03 -6.89
N ILE A 93 -2.08 -3.30 -7.64
CA ILE A 93 -1.63 -1.95 -7.27
C ILE A 93 -2.84 -1.03 -7.20
N ARG A 94 -3.66 -0.97 -8.26
CA ARG A 94 -4.87 -0.13 -8.30
C ARG A 94 -5.84 -0.41 -7.16
N GLU A 95 -6.03 -1.69 -6.81
CA GLU A 95 -6.85 -2.09 -5.67
C GLU A 95 -6.30 -1.52 -4.34
N LYS A 96 -4.99 -1.64 -4.11
CA LYS A 96 -4.34 -1.15 -2.90
C LYS A 96 -4.28 0.37 -2.83
N GLU A 97 -4.06 1.05 -3.95
CA GLU A 97 -4.14 2.51 -4.04
C GLU A 97 -5.56 2.99 -3.72
N SER A 98 -6.59 2.32 -4.23
CA SER A 98 -7.98 2.64 -3.91
C SER A 98 -8.28 2.44 -2.42
N ALA A 99 -7.75 1.37 -1.81
CA ALA A 99 -7.87 1.15 -0.36
C ALA A 99 -7.14 2.23 0.46
N LEU A 100 -5.94 2.63 0.02
CA LEU A 100 -5.16 3.70 0.62
C LEU A 100 -5.88 5.05 0.56
N GLU A 101 -6.50 5.38 -0.56
CA GLU A 101 -7.35 6.56 -0.70
C GLU A 101 -8.60 6.50 0.18
N ALA A 102 -9.25 5.34 0.26
CA ALA A 102 -10.44 5.17 1.10
C ALA A 102 -10.12 5.36 2.58
N LEU A 103 -8.97 4.87 3.05
CA LEU A 103 -8.48 5.15 4.41
C LEU A 103 -8.27 6.65 4.62
N ARG A 104 -7.61 7.32 3.69
CA ARG A 104 -7.37 8.76 3.78
C ARG A 104 -8.68 9.57 3.85
N ARG A 105 -9.70 9.21 3.07
CA ARG A 105 -11.01 9.90 3.09
C ARG A 105 -11.76 9.69 4.40
N LYS A 106 -11.57 8.55 5.08
CA LYS A 106 -12.13 8.31 6.42
C LYS A 106 -11.44 9.16 7.50
N GLU A 107 -10.17 9.52 7.31
CA GLU A 107 -9.43 10.40 8.24
C GLU A 107 -9.85 11.88 8.10
N GLU A 108 -10.29 12.30 6.91
CA GLU A 108 -10.61 13.71 6.58
C GLU A 108 -12.09 14.09 6.85
N GLY A 109 -12.98 13.13 7.11
CA GLY A 109 -14.43 13.33 7.31
C GLY A 109 -14.90 13.02 8.71
#